data_AF-A0A433EJ71-F1
#
_entry.id   AF-A0A433EJ71-F1
#
_cell.length_a   1.000
_cell.length_b   1.000
_cell.length_c   1.000
_cell.angle_alpha   90.00
_cell.angle_beta   90.00
_cell.angle_gamma   90.00
#
_symmetry.space_group_name_H-M   'P 1'
#
loop_
_entity.id
_entity.type
_entity.pdbx_description
1 polymer ?
#
loop_
_entity_poly.entity_id
_entity_poly.type
_entity_poly.pdbx_seq_one_letter_code
_entity_poly.pdbx_strand_id
1 'polypeptide(L)'
;MPYEALYSKPFSIPVFIRDNNYWENYMLPSLRQEGWHVVIVDCAGVVDAYDFAIRFMNAISFDWSSFPHKFDLKWAEEYAEDIDWLDMRQGLFVYYKNFEDVLSMADGLNMEGYARYSVDILYIMNAYYPRRPMWRDDEYEVLFGYGFEVSKDSLPRVEEYFGGHEIIFAGPDTEYPWSQQEERKKKYFPNGFPDPRYDENGIWITDPNVYPESTSYTGSKDS
;
A
#
# COMPACT_ATOMS: atom_id res chain seq x y z
N MET A 1 16.69 -15.34 -7.74
CA MET A 1 17.51 -14.56 -6.76
C MET A 1 16.60 -14.09 -5.64
N PRO A 2 17.07 -14.06 -4.38
CA PRO A 2 16.30 -13.45 -3.30
C PRO A 2 16.01 -11.97 -3.57
N TYR A 3 14.93 -11.45 -2.99
CA TYR A 3 14.55 -10.06 -3.01
C TYR A 3 15.61 -9.20 -2.32
N GLU A 4 16.07 -8.18 -3.01
CA GLU A 4 16.96 -7.16 -2.47
C GLU A 4 16.17 -5.85 -2.35
N ALA A 5 15.93 -5.42 -1.11
CA ALA A 5 15.22 -4.17 -0.85
C ALA A 5 15.92 -2.97 -1.51
N LEU A 6 15.12 -2.01 -1.99
CA LEU A 6 15.61 -0.76 -2.58
C LEU A 6 16.56 0.01 -1.65
N TYR A 7 16.28 0.00 -0.35
CA TYR A 7 17.10 0.67 0.67
C TYR A 7 17.43 -0.29 1.82
N SER A 8 18.42 0.09 2.64
CA SER A 8 18.92 -0.73 3.76
C SER A 8 17.96 -0.88 4.95
N LYS A 9 16.77 -0.26 4.90
CA LYS A 9 15.79 -0.37 6.00
C LYS A 9 15.08 -1.72 5.94
N PRO A 10 14.83 -2.37 7.09
CA PRO A 10 14.02 -3.57 7.16
C PRO A 10 12.65 -3.34 6.53
N PHE A 11 12.22 -4.28 5.69
CA PHE A 11 10.89 -4.33 5.10
C PHE A 11 10.30 -5.69 5.41
N SER A 12 9.31 -5.72 6.28
CA SER A 12 8.62 -6.96 6.63
C SER A 12 7.60 -7.32 5.54
N ILE A 13 7.32 -8.60 5.40
CA ILE A 13 6.51 -9.17 4.31
C ILE A 13 5.25 -9.82 4.90
N PRO A 14 4.12 -9.10 5.02
CA PRO A 14 2.85 -9.67 5.46
C PRO A 14 2.29 -10.62 4.40
N VAL A 15 2.18 -11.90 4.75
CA VAL A 15 1.72 -12.97 3.87
C VAL A 15 0.35 -13.47 4.35
N PHE A 16 -0.62 -13.44 3.45
CA PHE A 16 -1.97 -13.94 3.67
C PHE A 16 -2.13 -15.28 2.97
N ILE A 17 -2.34 -16.35 3.73
CA ILE A 17 -2.55 -17.69 3.16
C ILE A 17 -3.98 -17.80 2.66
N ARG A 18 -4.17 -17.87 1.34
CA ARG A 18 -5.50 -17.96 0.72
C ARG A 18 -6.37 -19.05 1.36
N ASP A 19 -5.78 -20.21 1.62
CA ASP A 19 -6.44 -21.41 2.14
C ASP A 19 -7.09 -21.22 3.52
N ASN A 20 -6.61 -20.27 4.33
CA ASN A 20 -7.16 -20.02 5.66
C ASN A 20 -8.33 -19.02 5.64
N ASN A 21 -8.59 -18.38 4.50
CA ASN A 21 -9.64 -17.36 4.29
C ASN A 21 -9.60 -16.20 5.30
N TYR A 22 -8.45 -15.92 5.93
CA TYR A 22 -8.31 -14.85 6.91
C TYR A 22 -8.54 -13.47 6.28
N TRP A 23 -8.05 -13.26 5.05
CA TRP A 23 -8.30 -12.05 4.29
C TRP A 23 -9.80 -11.79 4.11
N GLU A 24 -10.51 -12.74 3.51
CA GLU A 24 -11.93 -12.58 3.14
C GLU A 24 -12.86 -12.56 4.36
N ASN A 25 -12.57 -13.35 5.39
CA ASN A 25 -13.45 -13.48 6.55
C ASN A 25 -13.19 -12.45 7.66
N TYR A 26 -11.99 -11.88 7.73
CA TYR A 26 -11.60 -11.02 8.86
C TYR A 26 -10.95 -9.70 8.44
N MET A 27 -9.80 -9.74 7.75
CA MET A 27 -9.04 -8.53 7.45
C MET A 27 -9.82 -7.55 6.55
N LEU A 28 -10.32 -8.01 5.39
CA LEU A 28 -11.03 -7.16 4.45
C LEU A 28 -12.33 -6.56 5.05
N PRO A 29 -13.20 -7.33 5.73
CA PRO A 29 -14.35 -6.76 6.45
C PRO A 29 -13.95 -5.72 7.49
N SER A 30 -12.88 -5.96 8.25
CA SER A 30 -12.44 -5.06 9.32
C SER A 30 -11.91 -3.74 8.77
N LEU A 31 -11.05 -3.79 7.74
CA LEU A 31 -10.55 -2.61 7.03
C LEU A 31 -11.72 -1.76 6.48
N ARG A 32 -12.71 -2.39 5.86
CA ARG A 32 -13.91 -1.71 5.36
C ARG A 32 -14.76 -1.10 6.47
N GLN A 33 -14.93 -1.81 7.58
CA GLN A 33 -15.67 -1.30 8.74
C GLN A 33 -14.98 -0.07 9.35
N GLU A 34 -13.64 -0.06 9.36
CA GLU A 34 -12.83 1.06 9.81
C GLU A 34 -12.69 2.19 8.76
N GLY A 35 -13.29 2.02 7.58
CA GLY A 35 -13.31 3.03 6.52
C GLY A 35 -12.01 3.14 5.72
N TRP A 36 -11.11 2.16 5.81
CA TRP A 36 -9.89 2.15 5.01
C TRP A 36 -10.20 2.07 3.52
N HIS A 37 -9.40 2.75 2.71
CA HIS A 37 -9.36 2.52 1.27
C HIS A 37 -8.61 1.23 0.99
N VAL A 38 -9.27 0.23 0.39
CA VAL A 38 -8.64 -1.05 0.09
C VAL A 38 -8.47 -1.21 -1.41
N VAL A 39 -7.22 -1.25 -1.85
CA VAL A 39 -6.80 -1.53 -3.23
C VAL A 39 -6.47 -3.01 -3.35
N ILE A 40 -7.17 -3.71 -4.24
CA ILE A 40 -6.90 -5.12 -4.53
C ILE A 40 -6.33 -5.21 -5.95
N VAL A 41 -5.06 -5.60 -6.04
CA VAL A 41 -4.39 -5.89 -7.31
C VAL A 41 -4.50 -7.38 -7.57
N ASP A 42 -5.28 -7.78 -8.57
CA ASP A 42 -5.37 -9.19 -8.97
C ASP A 42 -4.23 -9.58 -9.89
N CYS A 43 -3.25 -10.29 -9.33
CA CYS A 43 -2.07 -10.76 -10.05
C CYS A 43 -2.32 -12.05 -10.83
N ALA A 44 -3.52 -12.63 -10.80
CA ALA A 44 -3.83 -13.87 -11.50
C ALA A 44 -3.48 -13.78 -12.99
N GLY A 45 -2.64 -14.70 -13.45
CA GLY A 45 -2.20 -14.83 -14.83
C GLY A 45 -1.42 -13.62 -15.35
N VAL A 46 -0.74 -12.86 -14.48
CA VAL A 46 0.14 -11.77 -14.90
C VAL A 46 1.22 -12.28 -15.86
N VAL A 47 1.45 -11.57 -16.97
CA VAL A 47 2.34 -12.06 -18.05
C VAL A 47 3.71 -11.37 -18.10
N ASP A 48 3.81 -10.13 -17.63
CA ASP A 48 5.07 -9.38 -17.49
C ASP A 48 4.90 -8.22 -16.49
N ALA A 49 5.97 -7.44 -16.25
CA ALA A 49 5.91 -6.27 -15.36
C ALA A 49 4.99 -5.15 -15.88
N TYR A 50 4.78 -5.05 -17.19
CA TYR A 50 3.91 -4.02 -17.76
C TYR A 50 2.44 -4.36 -17.51
N ASP A 51 2.04 -5.62 -17.70
CA ASP A 51 0.72 -6.12 -17.32
C ASP A 51 0.48 -5.91 -15.81
N PHE A 52 1.47 -6.23 -14.97
CA PHE A 52 1.39 -5.93 -13.54
C PHE A 52 1.15 -4.43 -13.28
N ALA A 53 1.94 -3.55 -13.90
CA ALA A 53 1.80 -2.11 -13.74
C ALA A 53 0.39 -1.62 -14.15
N ILE A 54 -0.13 -2.07 -15.30
CA ILE A 54 -1.49 -1.74 -15.74
C ILE A 54 -2.54 -2.21 -14.71
N ARG A 55 -2.40 -3.42 -14.16
CA ARG A 55 -3.31 -3.95 -13.12
C ARG A 55 -3.25 -3.12 -11.84
N PHE A 56 -2.06 -2.73 -11.40
CA PHE A 56 -1.88 -1.85 -10.25
C PHE A 56 -2.56 -0.49 -10.48
N MET A 57 -2.28 0.17 -11.62
CA MET A 57 -2.89 1.46 -11.98
C MET A 57 -4.42 1.37 -12.05
N ASN A 58 -4.97 0.29 -12.62
CA ASN A 58 -6.41 0.05 -12.63
C ASN A 58 -6.98 -0.13 -11.21
N ALA A 59 -6.26 -0.86 -10.34
CA ALA A 59 -6.70 -1.13 -8.97
C ALA A 59 -6.75 0.15 -8.11
N ILE A 60 -5.85 1.11 -8.36
CA ILE A 60 -5.89 2.45 -7.75
C ILE A 60 -6.85 3.41 -8.46
N SER A 61 -7.68 2.92 -9.39
CA SER A 61 -8.67 3.73 -10.14
C SER A 61 -8.04 4.88 -10.94
N PHE A 62 -6.86 4.65 -11.52
CA PHE A 62 -6.18 5.65 -12.34
C PHE A 62 -7.00 6.06 -13.57
N ASP A 63 -7.10 7.37 -13.82
CA ASP A 63 -7.78 7.89 -15.01
C ASP A 63 -6.85 7.89 -16.24
N TRP A 64 -6.93 6.80 -16.99
CA TRP A 64 -6.22 6.65 -18.26
C TRP A 64 -6.61 7.69 -19.32
N SER A 65 -7.80 8.29 -19.24
CA SER A 65 -8.27 9.25 -20.25
C SER A 65 -7.52 10.59 -20.17
N SER A 66 -7.03 10.92 -18.98
CA SER A 66 -6.27 12.14 -18.71
C SER A 66 -4.76 11.96 -18.92
N PHE A 67 -4.27 10.75 -19.22
CA PHE A 67 -2.85 10.46 -19.33
C PHE A 67 -2.31 10.80 -20.75
N PRO A 68 -1.43 11.81 -20.91
CA PRO A 68 -1.08 12.36 -22.22
C PRO A 68 0.10 11.65 -22.90
N HIS A 69 0.66 10.60 -22.28
CA HIS A 69 1.92 9.98 -22.68
C HIS A 69 1.78 8.48 -22.92
N LYS A 70 2.81 7.88 -23.51
CA LYS A 70 2.92 6.42 -23.54
C LYS A 70 3.27 5.94 -22.14
N PHE A 71 2.45 5.07 -21.58
CA PHE A 71 2.69 4.50 -20.26
C PHE A 71 3.91 3.58 -20.28
N ASP A 72 4.67 3.60 -19.19
CA ASP A 72 5.82 2.76 -18.92
C ASP A 72 5.88 2.44 -17.42
N LEU A 73 6.81 1.57 -17.03
CA LEU A 73 6.89 1.07 -15.65
C LEU A 73 7.22 2.18 -14.63
N LYS A 74 7.94 3.22 -15.03
CA LYS A 74 8.33 4.30 -14.12
C LYS A 74 7.12 5.11 -13.67
N TRP A 75 6.14 5.29 -14.57
CA TRP A 75 4.90 5.97 -14.22
C TRP A 75 4.14 5.27 -13.10
N ALA A 76 4.11 3.94 -13.07
CA ALA A 76 3.41 3.23 -11.98
C ALA A 76 4.08 3.45 -10.62
N GLU A 77 5.42 3.53 -10.56
CA GLU A 77 6.14 3.88 -9.33
C GLU A 77 5.83 5.32 -8.90
N GLU A 78 5.90 6.29 -9.82
CA GLU A 78 5.61 7.70 -9.53
C GLU A 78 4.18 7.90 -9.03
N TYR A 79 3.19 7.31 -9.73
CA TYR A 79 1.79 7.43 -9.32
C TYR A 79 1.45 6.63 -8.06
N ALA A 80 2.25 5.64 -7.67
CA ALA A 80 2.06 4.95 -6.40
C ALA A 80 2.32 5.88 -5.19
N GLU A 81 3.22 6.86 -5.32
CA GLU A 81 3.50 7.88 -4.29
C GLU A 81 2.50 9.04 -4.33
N ASP A 82 1.95 9.33 -5.52
CA ASP A 82 1.20 10.55 -5.80
C ASP A 82 -0.33 10.40 -5.79
N ILE A 83 -0.87 9.36 -5.14
CA ILE A 83 -2.32 9.13 -5.12
C ILE A 83 -3.00 10.23 -4.29
N ASP A 84 -3.65 11.19 -4.95
CA ASP A 84 -4.42 12.27 -4.33
C ASP A 84 -5.94 12.20 -4.62
N TRP A 85 -6.35 11.27 -5.47
CA TRP A 85 -7.74 11.10 -5.91
C TRP A 85 -8.54 10.06 -5.10
N LEU A 86 -7.91 9.36 -4.15
CA LEU A 86 -8.58 8.39 -3.26
C LEU A 86 -8.74 9.00 -1.86
N ASP A 87 -9.90 8.76 -1.22
CA ASP A 87 -10.06 9.07 0.21
C ASP A 87 -9.33 8.01 1.04
N MET A 88 -8.21 8.40 1.65
CA MET A 88 -7.31 7.53 2.42
C MET A 88 -7.16 8.00 3.86
N ARG A 89 -8.05 8.87 4.35
CA ARG A 89 -7.95 9.48 5.69
C ARG A 89 -7.97 8.46 6.81
N GLN A 90 -8.72 7.37 6.63
CA GLN A 90 -8.75 6.26 7.59
C GLN A 90 -7.60 5.27 7.43
N GLY A 91 -6.94 5.30 6.27
CA GLY A 91 -5.84 4.44 5.88
C GLY A 91 -5.96 3.97 4.43
N LEU A 92 -4.84 3.60 3.84
CA LEU A 92 -4.73 2.93 2.54
C LEU A 92 -4.19 1.52 2.79
N PHE A 93 -4.86 0.51 2.26
CA PHE A 93 -4.39 -0.87 2.26
C PHE A 93 -4.22 -1.38 0.83
N VAL A 94 -3.03 -1.85 0.47
CA VAL A 94 -2.77 -2.46 -0.86
C VAL A 94 -2.54 -3.96 -0.73
N TYR A 95 -3.41 -4.72 -1.39
CA TYR A 95 -3.42 -6.17 -1.33
C TYR A 95 -3.11 -6.77 -2.70
N TYR A 96 -2.03 -7.54 -2.80
CA TYR A 96 -1.70 -8.29 -4.01
C TYR A 96 -2.33 -9.69 -3.91
N LYS A 97 -3.42 -9.88 -4.63
CA LYS A 97 -4.12 -11.15 -4.70
C LYS A 97 -3.42 -12.07 -5.70
N ASN A 98 -3.26 -13.35 -5.37
CA ASN A 98 -2.53 -14.32 -6.21
C ASN A 98 -1.07 -13.92 -6.49
N PHE A 99 -0.34 -13.46 -5.47
CA PHE A 99 1.03 -12.97 -5.65
C PHE A 99 1.99 -14.05 -6.18
N GLU A 100 1.71 -15.33 -5.98
CA GLU A 100 2.53 -16.42 -6.54
C GLU A 100 2.60 -16.40 -8.07
N ASP A 101 1.63 -15.79 -8.75
CA ASP A 101 1.63 -15.66 -10.21
C ASP A 101 2.67 -14.62 -10.67
N VAL A 102 2.97 -13.61 -9.85
CA VAL A 102 4.08 -12.67 -10.10
C VAL A 102 5.42 -13.40 -10.05
N LEU A 103 5.61 -14.26 -9.05
CA LEU A 103 6.84 -15.07 -8.92
C LEU A 103 6.96 -16.06 -10.08
N SER A 104 5.86 -16.73 -10.43
CA SER A 104 5.82 -17.68 -11.54
C SER A 104 6.11 -17.00 -12.89
N MET A 105 5.60 -15.78 -13.11
CA MET A 105 5.91 -14.97 -14.28
C MET A 105 7.39 -14.60 -14.34
N ALA A 106 7.97 -14.12 -13.23
CA ALA A 106 9.38 -13.75 -13.18
C ALA A 106 10.30 -14.96 -13.44
N ASP A 107 9.96 -16.12 -12.87
CA ASP A 107 10.66 -17.39 -13.09
C ASP A 107 10.58 -17.82 -14.56
N GLY A 108 9.39 -17.79 -15.15
CA GLY A 108 9.14 -18.18 -16.54
C GLY A 108 9.85 -17.28 -17.56
N LEU A 109 9.96 -15.99 -17.28
CA LEU A 109 10.70 -15.03 -18.12
C LEU A 109 12.20 -14.98 -17.82
N ASN A 110 12.66 -15.62 -16.74
CA ASN A 110 14.00 -15.46 -16.20
C ASN A 110 14.34 -13.96 -15.96
N MET A 111 13.37 -13.21 -15.43
CA MET A 111 13.43 -11.77 -15.20
C MET A 111 13.01 -11.44 -13.76
N GLU A 112 13.85 -11.79 -12.80
CA GLU A 112 13.64 -11.54 -11.35
C GLU A 112 13.37 -10.06 -11.00
N GLY A 113 13.89 -9.14 -11.82
CA GLY A 113 13.61 -7.71 -11.70
C GLY A 113 12.13 -7.36 -11.80
N TYR A 114 11.30 -8.21 -12.41
CA TYR A 114 9.86 -7.98 -12.56
C TYR A 114 9.09 -8.32 -11.29
N ALA A 115 9.47 -9.41 -10.60
CA ALA A 115 8.97 -9.66 -9.25
C ALA A 115 9.41 -8.54 -8.31
N ARG A 116 10.68 -8.12 -8.40
CA ARG A 116 11.22 -7.04 -7.56
C ARG A 116 10.43 -5.75 -7.74
N TYR A 117 10.18 -5.36 -8.98
CA TYR A 117 9.39 -4.17 -9.32
C TYR A 117 8.05 -4.13 -8.59
N SER A 118 7.31 -5.23 -8.56
CA SER A 118 6.01 -5.29 -7.87
C SER A 118 6.12 -5.03 -6.37
N VAL A 119 7.15 -5.58 -5.71
CA VAL A 119 7.40 -5.42 -4.28
C VAL A 119 7.93 -4.02 -3.96
N ASP A 120 8.78 -3.49 -4.84
CA ASP A 120 9.37 -2.17 -4.72
C ASP A 120 8.30 -1.07 -4.70
N ILE A 121 7.19 -1.22 -5.43
CA ILE A 121 6.03 -0.31 -5.31
C ILE A 121 5.50 -0.27 -3.87
N LEU A 122 5.25 -1.41 -3.22
CA LEU A 122 4.77 -1.43 -1.83
C LEU A 122 5.80 -0.89 -0.84
N TYR A 123 7.09 -1.19 -1.08
CA TYR A 123 8.19 -0.64 -0.29
C TYR A 123 8.16 0.88 -0.32
N ILE A 124 8.08 1.46 -1.52
CA ILE A 124 8.07 2.88 -1.77
C ILE A 124 6.85 3.53 -1.09
N MET A 125 5.66 2.99 -1.32
CA MET A 125 4.43 3.46 -0.68
C MET A 125 4.53 3.45 0.85
N ASN A 126 5.09 2.39 1.44
CA ASN A 126 5.31 2.28 2.88
C ASN A 126 6.32 3.31 3.42
N ALA A 127 7.31 3.70 2.61
CA ALA A 127 8.25 4.76 2.97
C ALA A 127 7.63 6.15 2.87
N TYR A 128 6.74 6.37 1.90
CA TYR A 128 6.16 7.65 1.54
C TYR A 128 4.91 7.99 2.35
N TYR A 129 3.84 7.20 2.29
CA TYR A 129 2.52 7.55 2.83
C TYR A 129 2.51 7.99 4.31
N PRO A 130 3.21 7.29 5.23
CA PRO A 130 3.24 7.71 6.63
C PRO A 130 3.93 9.04 6.90
N ARG A 131 4.71 9.53 5.93
CA ARG A 131 5.51 10.74 6.01
C ARG A 131 5.07 11.77 4.97
N ARG A 132 4.00 11.51 4.22
CA ARG A 132 3.51 12.27 3.07
C ARG A 132 3.60 13.81 3.24
N PRO A 133 3.27 14.40 4.41
CA PRO A 133 3.42 15.84 4.64
C PRO A 133 4.86 16.38 4.53
N MET A 134 5.90 15.53 4.58
CA MET A 134 7.30 15.93 4.43
C MET A 134 7.65 16.34 2.99
N TRP A 135 6.87 15.91 2.01
CA TRP A 135 7.11 16.19 0.59
C TRP A 135 6.09 17.13 -0.02
N ARG A 136 4.89 17.21 0.57
CA ARG A 136 3.77 18.03 0.11
C ARG A 136 3.06 18.65 1.31
N ASP A 137 3.26 19.96 1.49
CA ASP A 137 2.80 20.71 2.66
C ASP A 137 1.27 20.78 2.82
N ASP A 138 0.50 20.42 1.79
CA ASP A 138 -0.96 20.42 1.78
C ASP A 138 -1.59 19.03 1.96
N GLU A 139 -0.77 18.02 2.22
CA GLU A 139 -1.22 16.62 2.32
C GLU A 139 -1.10 16.05 3.73
N TYR A 140 -1.97 15.09 4.06
CA TYR A 140 -2.03 14.46 5.39
C TYR A 140 -1.18 13.17 5.44
N GLU A 141 -0.75 12.78 6.64
CA GLU A 141 -0.15 11.46 6.88
C GLU A 141 -1.16 10.36 6.50
N VAL A 142 -0.71 9.29 5.86
CA VAL A 142 -1.59 8.16 5.52
C VAL A 142 -1.10 6.92 6.25
N LEU A 143 -2.00 6.27 6.99
CA LEU A 143 -1.75 4.95 7.54
C LEU A 143 -1.71 3.95 6.38
N PHE A 144 -0.56 3.32 6.17
CA PHE A 144 -0.37 2.43 5.03
C PHE A 144 -0.23 0.97 5.48
N GLY A 145 -1.12 0.12 4.98
CA GLY A 145 -1.07 -1.33 5.14
C GLY A 145 -0.85 -2.02 3.79
N TYR A 146 -0.26 -3.22 3.82
CA TYR A 146 -0.02 -4.00 2.62
C TYR A 146 0.01 -5.51 2.90
N GLY A 147 -0.17 -6.32 1.87
CA GLY A 147 -0.07 -7.76 2.00
C GLY A 147 -0.05 -8.52 0.69
N PHE A 148 0.52 -9.72 0.74
CA PHE A 148 0.63 -10.65 -0.37
C PHE A 148 -0.24 -11.88 -0.10
N GLU A 149 -1.28 -12.10 -0.90
CA GLU A 149 -2.02 -13.36 -0.90
C GLU A 149 -1.24 -14.44 -1.64
N VAL A 150 -1.08 -15.60 -1.02
CA VAL A 150 -0.43 -16.74 -1.65
C VAL A 150 -1.16 -18.04 -1.28
N SER A 151 -1.14 -19.02 -2.18
CA SER A 151 -1.52 -20.39 -1.83
C SER A 151 -0.51 -20.99 -0.86
N LYS A 152 -0.98 -21.91 0.00
CA LYS A 152 -0.10 -22.69 0.87
C LYS A 152 1.00 -23.44 0.09
N ASP A 153 0.69 -23.92 -1.10
CA ASP A 153 1.63 -24.68 -1.94
C ASP A 153 2.78 -23.81 -2.49
N SER A 154 2.54 -22.51 -2.67
CA SER A 154 3.55 -21.57 -3.16
C SER A 154 4.49 -21.03 -2.07
N LEU A 155 4.21 -21.32 -0.80
CA LEU A 155 4.99 -20.81 0.34
C LEU A 155 6.49 -21.05 0.25
N PRO A 156 7.00 -22.24 -0.13
CA PRO A 156 8.44 -22.45 -0.24
C PRO A 156 9.11 -21.47 -1.22
N ARG A 157 8.44 -21.15 -2.35
CA ARG A 157 8.97 -20.20 -3.35
C ARG A 157 8.93 -18.77 -2.82
N VAL A 158 7.90 -18.41 -2.05
CA VAL A 158 7.75 -17.11 -1.38
C VAL A 158 8.84 -16.92 -0.32
N GLU A 159 9.08 -17.93 0.51
CA GLU A 159 10.13 -17.94 1.53
C GLU A 159 11.53 -17.87 0.90
N GLU A 160 11.76 -18.58 -0.21
CA GLU A 160 13.00 -18.47 -0.99
C GLU A 160 13.18 -17.06 -1.55
N TYR A 161 12.12 -16.50 -2.14
CA TYR A 161 12.15 -15.16 -2.71
C TYR A 161 12.47 -14.11 -1.66
N PHE A 162 11.77 -14.12 -0.52
CA PHE A 162 11.99 -13.14 0.55
C PHE A 162 13.07 -13.55 1.54
N GLY A 163 13.94 -14.51 1.18
CA GLY A 163 15.01 -14.99 2.05
C GLY A 163 15.87 -13.84 2.60
N GLY A 164 15.97 -13.75 3.93
CA GLY A 164 16.69 -12.67 4.62
C GLY A 164 15.82 -11.49 5.06
N HIS A 165 14.53 -11.47 4.70
CA HIS A 165 13.54 -10.53 5.21
C HIS A 165 12.62 -11.20 6.23
N GLU A 166 11.99 -10.40 7.08
CA GLU A 166 11.00 -10.89 8.03
C GLU A 166 9.67 -11.17 7.32
N ILE A 167 9.25 -12.44 7.30
CA ILE A 167 7.93 -12.83 6.80
C ILE A 167 6.96 -12.90 7.98
N ILE A 168 5.84 -12.18 7.86
CA ILE A 168 4.80 -12.10 8.87
C ILE A 168 3.56 -12.81 8.33
N PHE A 169 3.20 -13.95 8.91
CA PHE A 169 1.96 -14.63 8.53
C PHE A 169 0.74 -13.93 9.16
N ALA A 170 -0.20 -13.53 8.30
CA ALA A 170 -1.40 -12.82 8.71
C ALA A 170 -2.36 -13.74 9.49
N GLY A 171 -2.83 -13.25 10.64
CA GLY A 171 -3.75 -13.93 11.53
C GLY A 171 -4.26 -13.02 12.65
N PRO A 172 -5.18 -13.52 13.50
CA PRO A 172 -5.87 -12.70 14.50
C PRO A 172 -4.97 -12.01 15.53
N ASP A 173 -3.86 -12.66 15.90
CA ASP A 173 -2.93 -12.17 16.93
C ASP A 173 -1.62 -11.62 16.32
N THR A 174 -1.63 -11.34 15.01
CA THR A 174 -0.45 -10.86 14.29
C THR A 174 -0.24 -9.36 14.51
N GLU A 175 0.96 -8.98 14.97
CA GLU A 175 1.41 -7.59 14.92
C GLU A 175 1.89 -7.26 13.50
N TYR A 176 1.25 -6.28 12.87
CA TYR A 176 1.55 -5.87 11.50
C TYR A 176 2.54 -4.69 11.48
N PRO A 177 3.25 -4.46 10.35
CA PRO A 177 4.18 -3.35 10.22
C PRO A 177 3.58 -1.96 10.51
N TRP A 178 2.25 -1.81 10.32
CA TRP A 178 1.52 -0.56 10.56
C TRP A 178 0.81 -0.50 11.92
N SER A 179 0.83 -1.56 12.74
CA SER A 179 0.04 -1.64 13.99
C SER A 179 0.31 -0.49 14.95
N GLN A 180 1.57 -0.08 15.14
CA GLN A 180 1.90 1.06 16.02
C GLN A 180 1.34 2.39 15.52
N GLN A 181 1.33 2.60 14.20
CA GLN A 181 0.72 3.81 13.63
C GLN A 181 -0.80 3.76 13.70
N GLU A 182 -1.39 2.58 13.55
CA GLU A 182 -2.82 2.36 13.69
C GLU A 182 -3.29 2.67 15.12
N GLU A 183 -2.58 2.22 16.15
CA GLU A 183 -2.85 2.58 17.54
C GLU A 183 -2.77 4.09 17.78
N ARG A 184 -1.73 4.75 17.24
CA ARG A 184 -1.61 6.22 17.30
C ARG A 184 -2.79 6.90 16.61
N LYS A 185 -3.14 6.47 15.40
CA LYS A 185 -4.29 7.01 14.64
C LYS A 185 -5.57 6.87 15.43
N LYS A 186 -5.88 5.66 15.94
CA LYS A 186 -7.08 5.40 16.74
C LYS A 186 -7.15 6.24 18.01
N LYS A 187 -5.99 6.53 18.64
CA LYS A 187 -5.93 7.34 19.87
C LYS A 187 -6.11 8.83 19.63
N TYR A 188 -5.47 9.39 18.60
CA TYR A 188 -5.38 10.85 18.42
C TYR A 188 -6.23 11.37 17.25
N PHE A 189 -6.56 10.52 16.29
CA PHE A 189 -7.26 10.85 15.05
C PHE A 189 -8.34 9.80 14.74
N PRO A 190 -9.31 9.56 15.64
CA PRO A 190 -10.29 8.49 15.50
C PRO A 190 -11.16 8.60 14.24
N ASN A 191 -11.35 9.81 13.73
CA ASN A 191 -12.12 10.09 12.50
C ASN A 191 -11.23 10.23 11.24
N GLY A 192 -9.98 9.79 11.32
CA GLY A 192 -9.00 9.83 10.23
C GLY A 192 -8.00 10.95 10.37
N PHE A 193 -6.87 10.85 9.67
CA PHE A 193 -5.84 11.88 9.68
C PHE A 193 -6.38 13.19 9.07
N PRO A 194 -6.18 14.32 9.75
CA PRO A 194 -6.64 15.60 9.22
C PRO A 194 -5.60 16.20 8.27
N ASP A 195 -6.05 17.11 7.39
CA ASP A 195 -5.15 17.93 6.58
C ASP A 195 -4.18 18.70 7.48
N PRO A 196 -2.92 18.91 7.07
CA PRO A 196 -1.92 19.58 7.88
C PRO A 196 -2.30 21.05 8.14
N ARG A 197 -2.08 21.51 9.36
CA ARG A 197 -2.31 22.88 9.82
C ARG A 197 -1.02 23.32 10.48
N TYR A 198 -0.49 24.41 9.98
CA TYR A 198 0.74 25.00 10.47
C TYR A 198 0.43 26.19 11.36
N ASP A 199 1.26 26.40 12.37
CA ASP A 199 1.24 27.63 13.14
C ASP A 199 1.83 28.80 12.33
N GLU A 200 1.88 29.99 12.95
CA GLU A 200 2.45 31.20 12.34
C GLU A 200 3.95 31.09 11.99
N ASN A 201 4.64 30.06 12.51
CA ASN A 201 6.05 29.78 12.25
C ASN A 201 6.25 28.66 11.20
N GLY A 202 5.16 28.15 10.60
CA GLY A 202 5.24 27.04 9.64
C GLY A 202 5.51 25.68 10.31
N ILE A 203 5.22 25.53 11.60
CA ILE A 203 5.39 24.27 12.33
C ILE A 203 4.05 23.53 12.37
N TRP A 204 4.07 22.24 12.04
CA TRP A 204 2.89 21.38 12.07
C TRP A 204 2.30 21.29 13.48
N ILE A 205 1.00 21.61 13.61
CA ILE A 205 0.27 21.55 14.88
C ILE A 205 -0.21 20.12 15.10
N THR A 206 0.28 19.47 16.16
CA THR A 206 -0.03 18.06 16.47
C THR A 206 -0.98 17.88 17.64
N ASP A 207 -1.37 18.96 18.32
CA ASP A 207 -2.24 18.91 19.50
C ASP A 207 -3.70 18.67 19.10
N PRO A 208 -4.27 17.49 19.39
CA PRO A 208 -5.65 17.14 19.02
C PRO A 208 -6.70 18.01 19.73
N ASN A 209 -6.36 18.76 20.79
CA ASN A 209 -7.28 19.68 21.45
C ASN A 209 -7.37 21.06 20.77
N VAL A 210 -6.38 21.38 19.94
CA VAL A 210 -6.29 22.65 19.18
C VAL A 210 -6.70 22.43 17.71
N TYR A 211 -7.00 21.17 17.37
CA TYR A 211 -7.27 20.69 16.02
C TYR A 211 -8.71 20.17 15.88
N PRO A 212 -9.63 20.95 15.26
CA PRO A 212 -10.89 20.38 14.81
C PRO A 212 -10.63 19.47 13.61
N GLU A 213 -11.30 18.32 13.56
CA GLU A 213 -11.26 17.38 12.44
C GLU A 213 -11.55 18.10 11.12
N SER A 214 -10.65 18.03 10.14
CA SER A 214 -10.91 18.59 8.81
C SER A 214 -12.09 17.83 8.21
N THR A 215 -13.17 18.52 7.84
CA THR A 215 -14.34 17.95 7.16
C THR A 215 -14.27 18.07 5.64
N SER A 216 -13.20 18.61 5.07
CA SER A 216 -13.10 18.86 3.63
C SER A 216 -12.27 17.79 2.93
N TYR A 217 -12.87 16.64 2.65
CA TYR A 217 -12.46 15.90 1.45
C TYR A 217 -12.99 16.67 0.25
N THR A 218 -12.11 17.24 -0.58
CA THR A 218 -12.47 18.01 -1.78
C THR A 218 -12.89 17.11 -2.93
N GLY A 219 -13.77 16.14 -2.67
CA GLY A 219 -14.50 15.38 -3.70
C GLY A 219 -15.53 16.21 -4.46
N SER A 220 -15.39 17.54 -4.46
CA SER A 220 -16.21 18.46 -5.26
C SER A 220 -15.30 19.54 -5.84
N LYS A 221 -14.69 19.23 -6.98
CA LYS A 221 -14.42 20.25 -8.00
C LYS A 221 -15.72 20.49 -8.75
N ASP A 222 -16.68 21.18 -8.13
CA ASP A 222 -17.85 21.71 -8.83
C ASP A 222 -18.35 22.98 -8.11
N SER A 223 -17.77 24.11 -8.52
CA SER A 223 -18.48 25.39 -8.78
C SER A 223 -17.57 26.36 -9.50
#